data_AF-A0AA90T3M9-F1
#
_entry.id   AF-A0AA90T3M9-F1
#
_cell.length_a   1.000
_cell.length_b   1.000
_cell.length_c   1.000
_cell.angle_alpha   90.00
_cell.angle_beta   90.00
_cell.angle_gamma   90.00
#
_symmetry.space_group_name_H-M   'P 1'
#
loop_
_entity.id
_entity.type
_entity.pdbx_description
1 polymer ?
#
loop_
_entity_poly.entity_id
_entity_poly.type
_entity_poly.pdbx_seq_one_letter_code
_entity_poly.pdbx_strand_id
1 'polypeptide(L)'
;MTNGCNQNPIGNCSEAEGINTIANGVASHAEGNGTTAGGNASHTEGFETITTVFAAHAEGSTTTASGVASHAEGFLTTASGETSHAEGANTKAEGVASHAEGFLTRASANTAHAEGNSSLASGNASHAEGSNSRALNLFAHAEGSLTTASGIASHAEGENTVASGLVSHAEGQATRAQGESSHAEGDQTVANGRASHAEGNLTLAGGSFAHAEGQRTVASGDLSHAEGNQTQALGQNSHAEGALNIASGFTSHAEGVNTVASGLFSHTEGQSTNANLLEGVHVMGQFGAANELPYSWYLANGTNASTPGLAAKILSNGNVKIDGTVTTPAADYAEMFETIDGYPIEFGYFVTLEKDKVRIATGQDDYILGISSAKPAFLADSGELRWKNKYLTTEWGEILYENITLPSVLDATGNVVVPKRTELRPVINPEWDAALEYQPRSSRPEWIAIGLLGKLLVRDDGSCEVNGYCMPNGEGIATKAKQGYRVLNRTGINQILVLFNSVPVNSSNHIEDLKKFAELKKQGYLTEEEFRIEKQKLLNS
;
A
#
# COMPACT_ATOMS: atom_id res chain seq x y z
N MET A 1 -17.20 -25.65 91.30
CA MET A 1 -17.65 -24.85 90.14
C MET A 1 -17.04 -25.48 88.91
N THR A 2 -17.83 -26.29 88.21
CA THR A 2 -17.47 -26.94 86.95
C THR A 2 -17.36 -25.83 85.89
N ASN A 3 -16.14 -25.54 85.44
CA ASN A 3 -15.91 -24.54 84.39
C ASN A 3 -16.76 -24.90 83.16
N GLY A 4 -17.61 -23.98 82.71
CA GLY A 4 -18.51 -24.15 81.56
C GLY A 4 -17.81 -24.17 80.20
N CYS A 5 -16.54 -24.59 80.18
CA CYS A 5 -15.66 -24.64 79.03
C CYS A 5 -15.29 -26.11 78.79
N ASN A 6 -15.76 -26.72 77.70
CA ASN A 6 -15.39 -28.06 77.28
C ASN A 6 -14.11 -28.05 76.45
N GLN A 7 -12.99 -27.99 77.16
CA GLN A 7 -11.62 -28.04 76.64
C GLN A 7 -11.17 -29.50 76.51
N ASN A 8 -10.73 -29.94 75.32
CA ASN A 8 -10.37 -31.34 75.07
C ASN A 8 -8.94 -31.47 74.48
N PRO A 9 -7.88 -31.41 75.30
CA PRO A 9 -6.51 -31.71 74.89
C PRO A 9 -6.29 -33.24 74.86
N ILE A 10 -6.57 -33.86 73.73
CA ILE A 10 -6.55 -35.32 73.53
C ILE A 10 -5.16 -35.80 73.07
N GLY A 11 -4.45 -34.98 72.30
CA GLY A 11 -3.14 -35.30 71.76
C GLY A 11 -2.01 -35.31 72.81
N ASN A 12 -0.92 -36.04 72.53
CA ASN A 12 0.24 -36.01 73.42
C ASN A 12 0.90 -34.62 73.37
N CYS A 13 1.17 -34.01 74.52
CA CYS A 13 1.66 -32.63 74.64
C CYS A 13 0.74 -31.57 73.98
N SER A 14 -0.57 -31.81 73.88
CA SER A 14 -1.52 -30.84 73.31
C SER A 14 -2.08 -29.85 74.35
N GLU A 15 -2.51 -28.67 73.90
CA GLU A 15 -3.15 -27.63 74.71
C GLU A 15 -4.50 -27.23 74.10
N ALA A 16 -5.53 -27.07 74.94
CA ALA A 16 -6.87 -26.66 74.52
C ALA A 16 -7.43 -25.61 75.49
N GLU A 17 -7.69 -24.40 75.00
CA GLU A 17 -8.20 -23.25 75.77
C GLU A 17 -9.56 -22.78 75.22
N GLY A 18 -10.38 -22.10 76.04
CA GLY A 18 -11.68 -21.57 75.60
C GLY A 18 -12.86 -22.55 75.63
N ILE A 19 -13.90 -22.35 74.80
CA ILE A 19 -15.19 -23.07 74.81
C ILE A 19 -15.27 -23.99 73.59
N ASN A 20 -15.71 -25.24 73.74
CA ASN A 20 -15.85 -26.21 72.65
C ASN A 20 -14.54 -26.42 71.85
N THR A 21 -13.39 -26.41 72.51
CA THR A 21 -12.09 -26.55 71.85
C THR A 21 -11.53 -27.96 71.94
N ILE A 22 -10.91 -28.43 70.86
CA ILE A 22 -10.39 -29.79 70.73
C ILE A 22 -8.98 -29.74 70.15
N ALA A 23 -7.99 -30.27 70.87
CA ALA A 23 -6.62 -30.42 70.39
C ALA A 23 -6.26 -31.91 70.32
N ASN A 24 -6.39 -32.52 69.13
CA ASN A 24 -6.23 -33.96 68.91
C ASN A 24 -4.81 -34.38 68.53
N GLY A 25 -4.05 -33.50 67.90
CA GLY A 25 -2.73 -33.82 67.37
C GLY A 25 -1.64 -33.85 68.43
N VAL A 26 -0.55 -34.56 68.15
CA VAL A 26 0.65 -34.48 69.00
C VAL A 26 1.21 -33.06 68.92
N ALA A 27 1.44 -32.42 70.07
CA ALA A 27 1.90 -31.04 70.20
C ALA A 27 0.99 -30.00 69.49
N SER A 28 -0.32 -30.27 69.39
CA SER A 28 -1.28 -29.32 68.82
C SER A 28 -1.81 -28.32 69.86
N HIS A 29 -2.16 -27.11 69.42
CA HIS A 29 -2.78 -26.07 70.27
C HIS A 29 -4.11 -25.59 69.66
N ALA A 30 -5.19 -25.60 70.43
CA ALA A 30 -6.50 -25.07 70.05
C ALA A 30 -7.01 -24.04 71.08
N GLU A 31 -7.34 -22.82 70.66
CA GLU A 31 -7.92 -21.79 71.54
C GLU A 31 -9.16 -21.12 70.93
N GLY A 32 -9.97 -20.43 71.74
CA GLY A 32 -11.16 -19.70 71.27
C GLY A 32 -12.50 -20.40 71.51
N ASN A 33 -13.42 -20.39 70.53
CA ASN A 33 -14.76 -20.98 70.65
C ASN A 33 -15.10 -21.87 69.45
N GLY A 34 -15.28 -23.17 69.68
CA GLY A 34 -15.64 -24.14 68.65
C GLY A 34 -14.47 -24.52 67.75
N THR A 35 -13.23 -24.43 68.23
CA THR A 35 -12.03 -24.65 67.43
C THR A 35 -11.51 -26.09 67.53
N THR A 36 -10.92 -26.61 66.45
CA THR A 36 -10.35 -27.97 66.42
C THR A 36 -8.95 -27.99 65.80
N ALA A 37 -7.93 -28.28 66.61
CA ALA A 37 -6.58 -28.57 66.16
C ALA A 37 -6.39 -30.09 65.96
N GLY A 38 -6.65 -30.57 64.73
CA GLY A 38 -6.73 -32.00 64.41
C GLY A 38 -5.39 -32.67 64.07
N GLY A 39 -4.40 -31.90 63.61
CA GLY A 39 -3.14 -32.41 63.07
C GLY A 39 -1.98 -32.32 64.06
N ASN A 40 -0.95 -33.13 63.85
CA ASN A 40 0.28 -33.04 64.65
C ASN A 40 0.94 -31.66 64.44
N ALA A 41 1.37 -31.03 65.54
CA ALA A 41 1.96 -29.70 65.57
C ALA A 41 1.08 -28.60 64.93
N SER A 42 -0.24 -28.80 64.85
CA SER A 42 -1.16 -27.79 64.30
C SER A 42 -1.58 -26.75 65.35
N HIS A 43 -1.86 -25.52 64.90
CA HIS A 43 -2.35 -24.42 65.73
C HIS A 43 -3.72 -23.94 65.23
N THR A 44 -4.67 -23.70 66.13
CA THR A 44 -6.02 -23.27 65.72
C THR A 44 -6.63 -22.32 66.74
N GLU A 45 -6.98 -21.11 66.32
CA GLU A 45 -7.54 -20.08 67.21
C GLU A 45 -8.78 -19.40 66.60
N GLY A 46 -9.57 -18.68 67.42
CA GLY A 46 -10.72 -17.90 66.97
C GLY A 46 -12.10 -18.54 67.18
N PHE A 47 -13.01 -18.43 66.22
CA PHE A 47 -14.40 -18.91 66.29
C PHE A 47 -14.71 -19.91 65.17
N GLU A 48 -15.12 -21.13 65.51
CA GLU A 48 -15.47 -22.20 64.54
C GLU A 48 -14.33 -22.51 63.53
N THR A 49 -13.08 -22.44 63.95
CA THR A 49 -11.89 -22.66 63.10
C THR A 49 -11.36 -24.10 63.22
N ILE A 50 -10.81 -24.65 62.12
CA ILE A 50 -10.42 -26.07 62.05
C ILE A 50 -9.07 -26.23 61.35
N THR A 51 -8.15 -26.99 61.96
CA THR A 51 -7.02 -27.63 61.28
C THR A 51 -7.16 -29.15 61.29
N THR A 52 -6.71 -29.84 60.24
CA THR A 52 -6.86 -31.31 60.13
C THR A 52 -5.57 -32.09 59.90
N VAL A 53 -4.45 -31.42 59.62
CA VAL A 53 -3.21 -32.06 59.14
C VAL A 53 -1.96 -31.45 59.75
N PHE A 54 -0.81 -32.10 59.50
CA PHE A 54 0.49 -31.76 60.10
C PHE A 54 0.88 -30.30 59.86
N ALA A 55 1.29 -29.61 60.94
CA ALA A 55 1.80 -28.24 60.95
C ALA A 55 0.86 -27.16 60.35
N ALA A 56 -0.43 -27.46 60.19
CA ALA A 56 -1.40 -26.48 59.70
C ALA A 56 -1.71 -25.41 60.78
N HIS A 57 -1.96 -24.17 60.33
CA HIS A 57 -2.37 -23.06 61.19
C HIS A 57 -3.70 -22.48 60.67
N ALA A 58 -4.69 -22.28 61.54
CA ALA A 58 -5.90 -21.54 61.21
C ALA A 58 -6.33 -20.57 62.31
N GLU A 59 -6.63 -19.33 61.95
CA GLU A 59 -7.13 -18.30 62.87
C GLU A 59 -8.33 -17.54 62.29
N GLY A 60 -9.04 -16.76 63.12
CA GLY A 60 -10.18 -15.94 62.68
C GLY A 60 -11.56 -16.54 62.97
N SER A 61 -12.46 -16.57 61.98
CA SER A 61 -13.86 -17.00 62.13
C SER A 61 -14.31 -17.88 60.96
N THR A 62 -14.71 -19.12 61.27
CA THR A 62 -15.12 -20.14 60.30
C THR A 62 -14.03 -20.42 59.25
N THR A 63 -12.77 -20.52 59.68
CA THR A 63 -11.61 -20.77 58.80
C THR A 63 -11.18 -22.24 58.84
N THR A 64 -10.56 -22.74 57.77
CA THR A 64 -10.11 -24.14 57.69
C THR A 64 -8.75 -24.25 57.01
N ALA A 65 -7.76 -24.82 57.71
CA ALA A 65 -6.47 -25.19 57.13
C ALA A 65 -6.31 -26.72 57.13
N SER A 66 -6.36 -27.31 55.94
CA SER A 66 -6.42 -28.76 55.71
C SER A 66 -5.29 -29.30 54.81
N GLY A 67 -4.38 -28.42 54.38
CA GLY A 67 -3.15 -28.78 53.67
C GLY A 67 -1.96 -28.89 54.63
N VAL A 68 -0.99 -29.76 54.32
CA VAL A 68 0.20 -29.91 55.17
C VAL A 68 0.94 -28.57 55.23
N ALA A 69 1.24 -28.08 56.42
CA ALA A 69 1.84 -26.76 56.64
C ALA A 69 1.07 -25.59 55.99
N SER A 70 -0.25 -25.71 55.79
CA SER A 70 -1.09 -24.64 55.25
C SER A 70 -1.47 -23.61 56.33
N HIS A 71 -1.67 -22.36 55.93
CA HIS A 71 -2.12 -21.28 56.81
C HIS A 71 -3.45 -20.67 56.31
N ALA A 72 -4.44 -20.52 57.18
CA ALA A 72 -5.71 -19.85 56.85
C ALA A 72 -6.11 -18.83 57.94
N GLU A 73 -6.32 -17.56 57.59
CA GLU A 73 -6.73 -16.50 58.51
C GLU A 73 -7.93 -15.70 57.97
N GLY A 74 -8.68 -14.99 58.84
CA GLY A 74 -9.79 -14.12 58.44
C GLY A 74 -11.20 -14.70 58.65
N PHE A 75 -12.11 -14.55 57.68
CA PHE A 75 -13.52 -14.99 57.78
C PHE A 75 -13.93 -15.91 56.62
N LEU A 76 -14.43 -17.12 56.89
CA LEU A 76 -14.81 -18.10 55.84
C LEU A 76 -13.66 -18.47 54.88
N THR A 77 -12.42 -18.52 55.36
CA THR A 77 -11.24 -18.80 54.53
C THR A 77 -10.88 -20.29 54.56
N THR A 78 -10.30 -20.80 53.47
CA THR A 78 -9.88 -22.20 53.36
C THR A 78 -8.52 -22.33 52.68
N ALA A 79 -7.55 -22.92 53.37
CA ALA A 79 -6.26 -23.32 52.82
C ALA A 79 -6.20 -24.85 52.79
N SER A 80 -6.30 -25.48 51.61
CA SER A 80 -6.33 -26.95 51.46
C SER A 80 -5.13 -27.52 50.69
N GLY A 81 -4.30 -26.66 50.09
CA GLY A 81 -3.07 -27.08 49.44
C GLY A 81 -1.90 -27.26 50.42
N GLU A 82 -0.97 -28.16 50.11
CA GLU A 82 0.29 -28.25 50.86
C GLU A 82 1.03 -26.91 50.79
N THR A 83 1.46 -26.36 51.93
CA THR A 83 2.11 -25.04 52.08
C THR A 83 1.28 -23.86 51.51
N SER A 84 -0.04 -24.01 51.36
CA SER A 84 -0.90 -22.94 50.85
C SER A 84 -1.22 -21.89 51.91
N HIS A 85 -1.44 -20.64 51.51
CA HIS A 85 -1.85 -19.54 52.38
C HIS A 85 -3.18 -18.94 51.90
N ALA A 86 -4.15 -18.76 52.80
CA ALA A 86 -5.41 -18.07 52.51
C ALA A 86 -5.74 -17.02 53.59
N GLU A 87 -5.92 -15.76 53.21
CA GLU A 87 -6.27 -14.67 54.13
C GLU A 87 -7.45 -13.83 53.61
N GLY A 88 -8.09 -13.05 54.49
CA GLY A 88 -9.21 -12.16 54.12
C GLY A 88 -10.61 -12.74 54.39
N ALA A 89 -11.53 -12.63 53.44
CA ALA A 89 -12.93 -13.03 53.60
C ALA A 89 -13.45 -13.87 52.43
N ASN A 90 -13.89 -15.10 52.70
CA ASN A 90 -14.40 -16.06 51.72
C ASN A 90 -13.34 -16.43 50.65
N THR A 91 -12.09 -16.60 51.09
CA THR A 91 -10.94 -16.88 50.23
C THR A 91 -10.54 -18.36 50.25
N LYS A 92 -10.00 -18.86 49.13
CA LYS A 92 -9.65 -20.28 48.97
C LYS A 92 -8.28 -20.47 48.30
N ALA A 93 -7.34 -21.08 49.00
CA ALA A 93 -6.06 -21.52 48.46
C ALA A 93 -6.03 -23.06 48.43
N GLU A 94 -6.21 -23.64 47.24
CA GLU A 94 -6.44 -25.09 47.07
C GLU A 94 -5.25 -25.83 46.43
N GLY A 95 -4.32 -25.10 45.81
CA GLY A 95 -3.16 -25.67 45.13
C GLY A 95 -1.92 -25.79 46.02
N VAL A 96 -0.97 -26.64 45.64
CA VAL A 96 0.31 -26.74 46.36
C VAL A 96 1.05 -25.41 46.26
N ALA A 97 1.46 -24.85 47.40
CA ALA A 97 2.10 -23.55 47.53
C ALA A 97 1.29 -22.39 46.90
N SER A 98 -0.04 -22.50 46.85
CA SER A 98 -0.91 -21.42 46.35
C SER A 98 -1.15 -20.36 47.42
N HIS A 99 -1.36 -19.12 47.00
CA HIS A 99 -1.71 -18.00 47.88
C HIS A 99 -3.01 -17.33 47.42
N ALA A 100 -3.96 -17.10 48.33
CA ALA A 100 -5.19 -16.36 48.05
C ALA A 100 -5.50 -15.33 49.15
N GLU A 101 -5.66 -14.06 48.79
CA GLU A 101 -5.94 -12.97 49.74
C GLU A 101 -7.10 -12.07 49.25
N GLY A 102 -7.75 -11.32 50.15
CA GLY A 102 -8.82 -10.38 49.80
C GLY A 102 -10.26 -10.87 50.04
N PHE A 103 -11.18 -10.66 49.11
CA PHE A 103 -12.61 -11.03 49.23
C PHE A 103 -13.08 -11.91 48.07
N LEU A 104 -13.67 -13.08 48.35
CA LEU A 104 -14.14 -14.03 47.32
C LEU A 104 -13.04 -14.50 46.35
N THR A 105 -11.78 -14.49 46.76
CA THR A 105 -10.65 -14.88 45.90
C THR A 105 -10.37 -16.38 45.96
N ARG A 106 -9.84 -16.93 44.85
CA ARG A 106 -9.54 -18.36 44.75
C ARG A 106 -8.28 -18.64 43.95
N ALA A 107 -7.30 -19.31 44.57
CA ALA A 107 -6.14 -19.89 43.92
C ALA A 107 -6.28 -21.42 43.89
N SER A 108 -6.61 -22.00 42.74
CA SER A 108 -6.99 -23.43 42.60
C SER A 108 -5.84 -24.35 42.17
N ALA A 109 -4.73 -23.81 41.70
CA ALA A 109 -3.66 -24.56 41.05
C ALA A 109 -2.31 -24.37 41.77
N ASN A 110 -1.33 -25.21 41.42
CA ASN A 110 -0.03 -25.19 42.09
C ASN A 110 0.68 -23.86 41.82
N THR A 111 1.25 -23.28 42.88
CA THR A 111 1.95 -21.99 42.90
C THR A 111 1.11 -20.84 42.32
N ALA A 112 -0.22 -20.97 42.30
CA ALA A 112 -1.12 -19.92 41.85
C ALA A 112 -1.28 -18.84 42.92
N HIS A 113 -1.40 -17.58 42.49
CA HIS A 113 -1.61 -16.43 43.37
C HIS A 113 -2.88 -15.68 42.95
N ALA A 114 -3.81 -15.44 43.88
CA ALA A 114 -5.03 -14.68 43.63
C ALA A 114 -5.30 -13.64 44.73
N GLU A 115 -5.37 -12.37 44.36
CA GLU A 115 -5.58 -11.26 45.31
C GLU A 115 -6.66 -10.27 44.83
N GLY A 116 -7.23 -9.51 45.76
CA GLY A 116 -8.27 -8.50 45.48
C GLY A 116 -9.71 -8.97 45.74
N ASN A 117 -10.61 -8.80 44.77
CA ASN A 117 -12.05 -9.06 44.89
C ASN A 117 -12.55 -9.99 43.79
N SER A 118 -13.05 -11.18 44.14
CA SER A 118 -13.58 -12.15 43.19
C SER A 118 -12.57 -12.64 42.15
N SER A 119 -11.27 -12.55 42.45
CA SER A 119 -10.17 -12.98 41.56
C SER A 119 -10.01 -14.50 41.56
N LEU A 120 -9.68 -15.07 40.40
CA LEU A 120 -9.48 -16.51 40.20
C LEU A 120 -8.15 -16.79 39.49
N ALA A 121 -7.25 -17.47 40.17
CA ALA A 121 -6.04 -18.06 39.60
C ALA A 121 -6.18 -19.59 39.56
N SER A 122 -6.33 -20.18 38.37
CA SER A 122 -6.61 -21.61 38.18
C SER A 122 -5.62 -22.32 37.26
N GLY A 123 -4.62 -21.60 36.75
CA GLY A 123 -3.48 -22.19 36.06
C GLY A 123 -2.30 -22.43 36.99
N ASN A 124 -1.43 -23.39 36.66
CA ASN A 124 -0.18 -23.55 37.41
C ASN A 124 0.68 -22.29 37.25
N ALA A 125 1.24 -21.79 38.36
CA ALA A 125 2.01 -20.55 38.39
C ALA A 125 1.27 -19.34 37.78
N SER A 126 -0.06 -19.32 37.83
CA SER A 126 -0.86 -18.18 37.35
C SER A 126 -1.04 -17.13 38.43
N HIS A 127 -1.14 -15.86 38.05
CA HIS A 127 -1.37 -14.74 38.96
C HIS A 127 -2.64 -13.95 38.56
N ALA A 128 -3.55 -13.70 39.50
CA ALA A 128 -4.75 -12.90 39.28
C ALA A 128 -4.92 -11.83 40.38
N GLU A 129 -4.89 -10.55 40.01
CA GLU A 129 -4.99 -9.41 40.92
C GLU A 129 -6.10 -8.44 40.48
N GLY A 130 -6.79 -7.82 41.44
CA GLY A 130 -7.79 -6.78 41.17
C GLY A 130 -9.24 -7.22 41.41
N SER A 131 -10.16 -6.92 40.50
CA SER A 131 -11.60 -7.17 40.63
C SER A 131 -12.12 -8.05 39.51
N ASN A 132 -12.62 -9.25 39.84
CA ASN A 132 -13.11 -10.23 38.86
C ASN A 132 -12.05 -10.65 37.82
N SER A 133 -10.76 -10.57 38.17
CA SER A 133 -9.64 -10.96 37.32
C SER A 133 -9.49 -12.48 37.27
N ARG A 134 -9.21 -13.05 36.08
CA ARG A 134 -9.20 -14.50 35.85
C ARG A 134 -7.94 -14.93 35.11
N ALA A 135 -7.02 -15.60 35.80
CA ALA A 135 -5.87 -16.26 35.20
C ALA A 135 -6.12 -17.77 35.14
N LEU A 136 -6.32 -18.31 33.93
CA LEU A 136 -6.93 -19.63 33.72
C LEU A 136 -5.97 -20.70 33.20
N ASN A 137 -4.73 -20.34 32.88
CA ASN A 137 -3.78 -21.25 32.22
C ASN A 137 -2.36 -21.13 32.80
N LEU A 138 -1.47 -22.03 32.38
CA LEU A 138 -0.08 -22.08 32.82
C LEU A 138 0.61 -20.72 32.59
N PHE A 139 1.20 -20.15 33.64
CA PHE A 139 1.88 -18.84 33.64
C PHE A 139 0.99 -17.63 33.21
N ALA A 140 -0.33 -17.78 33.21
CA ALA A 140 -1.21 -16.66 32.88
C ALA A 140 -1.17 -15.57 33.96
N HIS A 141 -1.20 -14.31 33.55
CA HIS A 141 -1.27 -13.14 34.44
C HIS A 141 -2.49 -12.28 34.10
N ALA A 142 -3.36 -12.01 35.07
CA ALA A 142 -4.52 -11.14 34.90
C ALA A 142 -4.58 -10.09 36.01
N GLU A 143 -4.49 -8.81 35.66
CA GLU A 143 -4.54 -7.67 36.60
C GLU A 143 -5.69 -6.72 36.21
N GLY A 144 -6.28 -5.99 37.16
CA GLY A 144 -7.25 -4.93 36.87
C GLY A 144 -8.70 -5.31 37.16
N SER A 145 -9.64 -4.95 36.28
CA SER A 145 -11.08 -5.15 36.47
C SER A 145 -11.69 -5.94 35.32
N LEU A 146 -12.36 -7.05 35.59
CA LEU A 146 -12.98 -7.92 34.58
C LEU A 146 -11.99 -8.45 33.53
N THR A 147 -10.72 -8.64 33.91
CA THR A 147 -9.68 -9.11 32.99
C THR A 147 -9.61 -10.64 32.95
N THR A 148 -9.28 -11.21 31.79
CA THR A 148 -9.16 -12.67 31.62
C THR A 148 -7.92 -13.03 30.80
N ALA A 149 -6.98 -13.70 31.43
CA ALA A 149 -5.82 -14.33 30.80
C ALA A 149 -6.05 -15.85 30.73
N SER A 150 -6.23 -16.38 29.52
CA SER A 150 -6.63 -17.77 29.26
C SER A 150 -5.69 -18.52 28.32
N GLY A 151 -4.75 -17.82 27.68
CA GLY A 151 -3.66 -18.43 26.94
C GLY A 151 -2.53 -18.87 27.87
N ILE A 152 -1.70 -19.80 27.42
CA ILE A 152 -0.46 -20.15 28.13
C ILE A 152 0.47 -18.92 28.08
N ALA A 153 1.00 -18.52 29.22
CA ALA A 153 1.84 -17.34 29.39
C ALA A 153 1.22 -16.04 28.81
N SER A 154 -0.11 -15.94 28.79
CA SER A 154 -0.81 -14.73 28.36
C SER A 154 -0.91 -13.71 29.49
N HIS A 155 -0.90 -12.42 29.14
CA HIS A 155 -1.04 -11.32 30.08
C HIS A 155 -2.24 -10.44 29.72
N ALA A 156 -3.13 -10.17 30.67
CA ALA A 156 -4.27 -9.26 30.50
C ALA A 156 -4.31 -8.23 31.65
N GLU A 157 -4.25 -6.95 31.33
CA GLU A 157 -4.32 -5.85 32.31
C GLU A 157 -5.33 -4.79 31.89
N GLY A 158 -5.81 -3.95 32.83
CA GLY A 158 -6.78 -2.87 32.55
C GLY A 158 -8.24 -3.21 32.89
N GLU A 159 -9.18 -2.78 32.05
CA GLU A 159 -10.63 -2.98 32.26
C GLU A 159 -11.25 -3.82 31.13
N ASN A 160 -11.89 -4.94 31.46
CA ASN A 160 -12.60 -5.81 30.51
C ASN A 160 -11.70 -6.33 29.37
N THR A 161 -10.42 -6.61 29.68
CA THR A 161 -9.43 -7.08 28.70
C THR A 161 -9.35 -8.62 28.66
N VAL A 162 -9.07 -9.17 27.48
CA VAL A 162 -8.97 -10.63 27.29
C VAL A 162 -7.72 -10.99 26.50
N ALA A 163 -6.83 -11.75 27.11
CA ALA A 163 -5.70 -12.39 26.44
C ALA A 163 -5.94 -13.91 26.36
N SER A 164 -6.20 -14.44 25.16
CA SER A 164 -6.53 -15.86 24.96
C SER A 164 -5.57 -16.61 24.04
N GLY A 165 -4.66 -15.91 23.37
CA GLY A 165 -3.61 -16.51 22.56
C GLY A 165 -2.41 -16.98 23.40
N LEU A 166 -1.64 -17.93 22.87
CA LEU A 166 -0.36 -18.34 23.45
C LEU A 166 0.59 -17.14 23.48
N VAL A 167 1.12 -16.78 24.66
CA VAL A 167 2.03 -15.61 24.84
C VAL A 167 1.40 -14.30 24.33
N SER A 168 0.07 -14.16 24.41
CA SER A 168 -0.60 -12.91 23.99
C SER A 168 -0.66 -11.88 25.12
N HIS A 169 -0.72 -10.61 24.75
CA HIS A 169 -0.81 -9.48 25.69
C HIS A 169 -2.01 -8.59 25.35
N ALA A 170 -2.86 -8.28 26.33
CA ALA A 170 -3.97 -7.32 26.16
C ALA A 170 -3.95 -6.29 27.30
N GLU A 171 -3.89 -5.01 26.97
CA GLU A 171 -3.92 -3.90 27.93
C GLU A 171 -4.94 -2.82 27.52
N GLY A 172 -5.38 -1.98 28.46
CA GLY A 172 -6.32 -0.88 28.19
C GLY A 172 -7.79 -1.18 28.56
N GLN A 173 -8.74 -0.74 27.73
CA GLN A 173 -10.18 -0.90 27.95
C GLN A 173 -10.82 -1.77 26.86
N ALA A 174 -11.50 -2.85 27.25
CA ALA A 174 -12.25 -3.72 26.35
C ALA A 174 -11.42 -4.33 25.20
N THR A 175 -10.11 -4.49 25.39
CA THR A 175 -9.16 -4.99 24.39
C THR A 175 -9.10 -6.53 24.37
N ARG A 176 -8.77 -7.10 23.22
CA ARG A 176 -8.73 -8.57 23.02
C ARG A 176 -7.52 -9.00 22.20
N ALA A 177 -6.63 -9.78 22.79
CA ALA A 177 -5.48 -10.40 22.13
C ALA A 177 -5.68 -11.92 22.02
N GLN A 178 -6.12 -12.39 20.86
CA GLN A 178 -6.60 -13.76 20.63
C GLN A 178 -5.62 -14.63 19.82
N GLY A 179 -4.72 -14.00 19.05
CA GLY A 179 -3.72 -14.72 18.25
C GLY A 179 -2.52 -15.19 19.06
N GLU A 180 -1.81 -16.22 18.58
CA GLU A 180 -0.50 -16.60 19.11
C GLU A 180 0.45 -15.40 19.03
N SER A 181 1.08 -15.00 20.14
CA SER A 181 1.96 -13.84 20.24
C SER A 181 1.34 -12.51 19.78
N SER A 182 0.01 -12.39 19.83
CA SER A 182 -0.68 -11.14 19.48
C SER A 182 -0.62 -10.12 20.61
N HIS A 183 -0.62 -8.83 20.29
CA HIS A 183 -0.69 -7.73 21.25
C HIS A 183 -1.85 -6.79 20.91
N ALA A 184 -2.68 -6.44 21.90
CA ALA A 184 -3.76 -5.44 21.75
C ALA A 184 -3.72 -4.41 22.89
N GLU A 185 -3.63 -3.13 22.55
CA GLU A 185 -3.60 -2.00 23.50
C GLU A 185 -4.60 -0.91 23.11
N GLY A 186 -5.05 -0.07 24.05
CA GLY A 186 -5.97 1.05 23.80
C GLY A 186 -7.43 0.82 24.23
N ASP A 187 -8.42 1.27 23.42
CA ASP A 187 -9.87 1.13 23.70
C ASP A 187 -10.57 0.36 22.58
N GLN A 188 -11.18 -0.77 22.95
CA GLN A 188 -11.92 -1.67 22.04
C GLN A 188 -11.08 -2.17 20.86
N THR A 189 -9.79 -2.44 21.08
CA THR A 189 -8.87 -2.99 20.07
C THR A 189 -8.87 -4.52 20.08
N VAL A 190 -8.63 -5.12 18.92
CA VAL A 190 -8.68 -6.58 18.73
C VAL A 190 -7.53 -7.05 17.86
N ALA A 191 -6.67 -7.92 18.40
CA ALA A 191 -5.59 -8.58 17.68
C ALA A 191 -5.90 -10.10 17.58
N ASN A 192 -6.36 -10.54 16.41
CA ASN A 192 -6.78 -11.94 16.17
C ASN A 192 -5.74 -12.77 15.41
N GLY A 193 -4.89 -12.12 14.62
CA GLY A 193 -3.86 -12.78 13.84
C GLY A 193 -2.70 -13.26 14.69
N ARG A 194 -2.02 -14.33 14.24
CA ARG A 194 -0.73 -14.74 14.82
C ARG A 194 0.27 -13.58 14.69
N ALA A 195 0.93 -13.22 15.77
CA ALA A 195 1.89 -12.12 15.87
C ALA A 195 1.33 -10.79 15.35
N SER A 196 0.01 -10.57 15.45
CA SER A 196 -0.61 -9.30 15.06
C SER A 196 -0.57 -8.28 16.20
N HIS A 197 -0.59 -7.00 15.85
CA HIS A 197 -0.58 -5.88 16.78
C HIS A 197 -1.74 -4.93 16.48
N ALA A 198 -2.55 -4.58 17.48
CA ALA A 198 -3.64 -3.62 17.36
C ALA A 198 -3.57 -2.56 18.47
N GLU A 199 -3.43 -1.30 18.11
CA GLU A 199 -3.37 -0.17 19.04
C GLU A 199 -4.38 0.94 18.67
N GLY A 200 -4.72 1.81 19.63
CA GLY A 200 -5.61 2.95 19.41
C GLY A 200 -7.07 2.73 19.84
N ASN A 201 -8.04 3.12 18.99
CA ASN A 201 -9.47 3.07 19.30
C ASN A 201 -10.25 2.30 18.22
N LEU A 202 -10.99 1.26 18.62
CA LEU A 202 -11.81 0.45 17.70
C LEU A 202 -10.99 -0.19 16.54
N THR A 203 -9.73 -0.54 16.77
CA THR A 203 -8.84 -1.10 15.73
C THR A 203 -8.89 -2.63 15.70
N LEU A 204 -8.67 -3.21 14.52
CA LEU A 204 -8.67 -4.67 14.30
C LEU A 204 -7.46 -5.11 13.48
N ALA A 205 -6.57 -5.88 14.09
CA ALA A 205 -5.49 -6.60 13.40
C ALA A 205 -5.83 -8.09 13.27
N GLY A 206 -6.48 -8.44 12.15
CA GLY A 206 -7.02 -9.77 11.87
C GLY A 206 -6.11 -10.72 11.12
N GLY A 207 -5.19 -10.20 10.30
CA GLY A 207 -4.24 -11.01 9.53
C GLY A 207 -3.02 -11.45 10.35
N SER A 208 -2.36 -12.53 9.96
CA SER A 208 -1.08 -12.94 10.56
C SER A 208 -0.03 -11.87 10.31
N PHE A 209 0.71 -11.47 11.33
CA PHE A 209 1.69 -10.37 11.29
C PHE A 209 1.09 -9.02 10.86
N ALA A 210 -0.23 -8.83 10.98
CA ALA A 210 -0.88 -7.57 10.64
C ALA A 210 -0.68 -6.53 11.75
N HIS A 211 -0.62 -5.26 11.37
CA HIS A 211 -0.56 -4.13 12.29
C HIS A 211 -1.71 -3.14 12.00
N ALA A 212 -2.46 -2.76 13.03
CA ALA A 212 -3.54 -1.77 12.92
C ALA A 212 -3.42 -0.72 14.03
N GLU A 213 -3.28 0.55 13.66
CA GLU A 213 -3.17 1.68 14.60
C GLU A 213 -4.13 2.82 14.24
N GLY A 214 -4.45 3.70 15.21
CA GLY A 214 -5.32 4.87 15.00
C GLY A 214 -6.78 4.67 15.44
N GLN A 215 -7.75 5.13 14.65
CA GLN A 215 -9.18 5.08 14.97
C GLN A 215 -9.97 4.29 13.91
N ARG A 216 -10.67 3.23 14.32
CA ARG A 216 -11.52 2.37 13.45
C ARG A 216 -10.76 1.79 12.25
N THR A 217 -9.48 1.49 12.41
CA THR A 217 -8.64 0.91 11.35
C THR A 217 -8.73 -0.61 11.35
N VAL A 218 -8.58 -1.22 10.17
CA VAL A 218 -8.66 -2.68 9.99
C VAL A 218 -7.51 -3.18 9.13
N ALA A 219 -6.64 -4.00 9.69
CA ALA A 219 -5.60 -4.74 8.96
C ALA A 219 -5.96 -6.24 8.98
N SER A 220 -6.58 -6.72 7.90
CA SER A 220 -7.11 -8.10 7.82
C SER A 220 -6.36 -9.01 6.84
N GLY A 221 -5.53 -8.44 5.96
CA GLY A 221 -4.60 -9.23 5.16
C GLY A 221 -3.40 -9.70 5.99
N ASP A 222 -2.86 -10.87 5.68
CA ASP A 222 -1.58 -11.27 6.27
C ASP A 222 -0.49 -10.26 5.87
N LEU A 223 0.37 -9.88 6.83
CA LEU A 223 1.42 -8.86 6.69
C LEU A 223 0.88 -7.47 6.28
N SER A 224 -0.41 -7.19 6.51
CA SER A 224 -1.01 -5.90 6.18
C SER A 224 -0.77 -4.85 7.27
N HIS A 225 -0.76 -3.58 6.87
CA HIS A 225 -0.63 -2.45 7.78
C HIS A 225 -1.73 -1.41 7.52
N ALA A 226 -2.46 -1.00 8.57
CA ALA A 226 -3.48 0.02 8.47
C ALA A 226 -3.31 1.08 9.57
N GLU A 227 -3.15 2.35 9.19
CA GLU A 227 -2.98 3.47 10.11
C GLU A 227 -3.93 4.65 9.77
N GLY A 228 -4.22 5.51 10.75
CA GLY A 228 -5.05 6.71 10.57
C GLY A 228 -6.51 6.55 11.02
N ASN A 229 -7.47 7.01 10.21
CA ASN A 229 -8.90 7.06 10.57
C ASN A 229 -9.78 6.30 9.57
N GLN A 230 -10.42 5.22 10.01
CA GLN A 230 -11.30 4.39 9.17
C GLN A 230 -10.61 3.82 7.92
N THR A 231 -9.30 3.55 7.98
CA THR A 231 -8.53 2.91 6.91
C THR A 231 -8.62 1.39 7.00
N GLN A 232 -8.51 0.71 5.85
CA GLN A 232 -8.67 -0.73 5.73
C GLN A 232 -7.61 -1.33 4.81
N ALA A 233 -6.67 -2.09 5.37
CA ALA A 233 -5.71 -2.91 4.65
C ALA A 233 -6.22 -4.37 4.62
N LEU A 234 -6.81 -4.75 3.49
CA LEU A 234 -7.53 -6.03 3.33
C LEU A 234 -6.75 -7.04 2.49
N GLY A 235 -5.81 -6.58 1.66
CA GLY A 235 -4.96 -7.44 0.85
C GLY A 235 -3.76 -7.95 1.63
N GLN A 236 -3.24 -9.12 1.26
CA GLN A 236 -1.96 -9.59 1.79
C GLN A 236 -0.84 -8.61 1.40
N ASN A 237 0.03 -8.26 2.34
CA ASN A 237 1.07 -7.23 2.21
C ASN A 237 0.54 -5.84 1.80
N SER A 238 -0.75 -5.54 2.02
CA SER A 238 -1.28 -4.22 1.65
C SER A 238 -1.04 -3.18 2.75
N HIS A 239 -0.98 -1.91 2.36
CA HIS A 239 -0.80 -0.77 3.25
C HIS A 239 -1.89 0.28 3.01
N ALA A 240 -2.55 0.75 4.07
CA ALA A 240 -3.54 1.82 4.01
C ALA A 240 -3.30 2.87 5.11
N GLU A 241 -3.04 4.11 4.74
CA GLU A 241 -2.76 5.23 5.67
C GLU A 241 -3.65 6.44 5.37
N GLY A 242 -3.92 7.34 6.33
CA GLY A 242 -4.74 8.53 6.12
C GLY A 242 -6.19 8.38 6.60
N ALA A 243 -7.19 8.67 5.74
CA ALA A 243 -8.60 8.62 6.13
C ALA A 243 -9.52 7.94 5.11
N LEU A 244 -10.34 6.99 5.56
CA LEU A 244 -11.35 6.29 4.72
C LEU A 244 -10.77 5.45 3.56
N ASN A 245 -9.48 5.15 3.58
CA ASN A 245 -8.80 4.47 2.47
C ASN A 245 -8.95 2.95 2.54
N ILE A 246 -8.97 2.29 1.39
CA ILE A 246 -9.09 0.84 1.28
C ILE A 246 -8.00 0.29 0.35
N ALA A 247 -7.05 -0.47 0.91
CA ALA A 247 -6.05 -1.23 0.17
C ALA A 247 -6.41 -2.72 0.18
N SER A 248 -7.13 -3.18 -0.86
CA SER A 248 -7.64 -4.56 -0.96
C SER A 248 -6.94 -5.45 -1.98
N GLY A 249 -6.08 -4.87 -2.83
CA GLY A 249 -5.22 -5.63 -3.72
C GLY A 249 -4.04 -6.29 -3.00
N PHE A 250 -3.55 -7.40 -3.53
CA PHE A 250 -2.28 -7.99 -3.09
C PHE A 250 -1.14 -6.98 -3.27
N THR A 251 -0.39 -6.69 -2.20
CA THR A 251 0.69 -5.68 -2.20
C THR A 251 0.22 -4.33 -2.76
N SER A 252 -0.99 -3.88 -2.42
CA SER A 252 -1.49 -2.57 -2.81
C SER A 252 -1.24 -1.51 -1.74
N HIS A 253 -1.19 -0.24 -2.16
CA HIS A 253 -1.01 0.91 -1.28
C HIS A 253 -2.11 1.95 -1.50
N ALA A 254 -2.79 2.38 -0.44
CA ALA A 254 -3.80 3.44 -0.49
C ALA A 254 -3.52 4.52 0.55
N GLU A 255 -3.28 5.76 0.10
CA GLU A 255 -3.02 6.91 0.97
C GLU A 255 -3.96 8.10 0.63
N GLY A 256 -4.00 9.11 1.50
CA GLY A 256 -4.82 10.31 1.31
C GLY A 256 -6.22 10.21 1.94
N VAL A 257 -7.27 10.58 1.20
CA VAL A 257 -8.66 10.57 1.70
C VAL A 257 -9.60 9.86 0.73
N ASN A 258 -10.28 8.81 1.22
CA ASN A 258 -11.28 8.04 0.47
C ASN A 258 -10.73 7.41 -0.83
N THR A 259 -9.48 6.94 -0.83
CA THR A 259 -8.83 6.28 -1.97
C THR A 259 -8.97 4.75 -1.89
N VAL A 260 -8.96 4.09 -3.05
CA VAL A 260 -9.18 2.64 -3.14
C VAL A 260 -8.15 1.97 -4.06
N ALA A 261 -7.18 1.29 -3.48
CA ALA A 261 -6.17 0.49 -4.16
C ALA A 261 -6.59 -0.99 -4.20
N SER A 262 -7.47 -1.32 -5.14
CA SER A 262 -8.13 -2.64 -5.26
C SER A 262 -7.47 -3.60 -6.27
N GLY A 263 -6.57 -3.11 -7.11
CA GLY A 263 -5.80 -3.94 -8.04
C GLY A 263 -4.55 -4.52 -7.38
N LEU A 264 -4.09 -5.68 -7.87
CA LEU A 264 -2.80 -6.24 -7.46
C LEU A 264 -1.69 -5.21 -7.74
N PHE A 265 -0.78 -4.98 -6.79
CA PHE A 265 0.33 -4.03 -6.94
C PHE A 265 -0.09 -2.57 -7.22
N SER A 266 -1.36 -2.22 -7.02
CA SER A 266 -1.86 -0.87 -7.32
C SER A 266 -1.50 0.14 -6.24
N HIS A 267 -1.34 1.40 -6.63
CA HIS A 267 -1.12 2.53 -5.73
C HIS A 267 -2.17 3.62 -6.01
N THR A 268 -2.91 4.05 -4.99
CA THR A 268 -3.82 5.20 -5.10
C THR A 268 -3.55 6.24 -4.02
N GLU A 269 -3.41 7.50 -4.42
CA GLU A 269 -3.16 8.65 -3.54
C GLU A 269 -4.14 9.80 -3.85
N GLY A 270 -4.15 10.81 -2.97
CA GLY A 270 -4.96 12.01 -3.13
C GLY A 270 -6.37 11.89 -2.54
N GLN A 271 -7.40 12.36 -3.25
CA GLN A 271 -8.77 12.40 -2.73
C GLN A 271 -9.74 11.65 -3.64
N SER A 272 -10.44 10.63 -3.14
CA SER A 272 -11.46 9.91 -3.91
C SER A 272 -10.94 9.33 -5.23
N THR A 273 -9.75 8.74 -5.20
CA THR A 273 -9.13 8.04 -6.34
C THR A 273 -9.32 6.53 -6.26
N ASN A 274 -9.37 5.82 -7.39
CA ASN A 274 -9.65 4.37 -7.40
C ASN A 274 -8.86 3.62 -8.48
N ALA A 275 -8.19 2.53 -8.11
CA ALA A 275 -7.46 1.64 -9.02
C ALA A 275 -8.38 0.82 -9.93
N ASN A 276 -9.67 0.72 -9.60
CA ASN A 276 -10.70 0.03 -10.37
C ASN A 276 -10.32 -1.41 -10.73
N LEU A 277 -9.74 -2.13 -9.76
CA LEU A 277 -9.23 -3.50 -9.89
C LEU A 277 -8.12 -3.68 -10.93
N LEU A 278 -7.59 -2.60 -11.52
CA LEU A 278 -6.51 -2.68 -12.50
C LEU A 278 -5.18 -2.90 -11.79
N GLU A 279 -4.46 -3.91 -12.26
CA GLU A 279 -3.17 -4.31 -11.71
C GLU A 279 -2.10 -3.25 -11.99
N GLY A 280 -1.25 -2.98 -11.00
CA GLY A 280 -0.05 -2.16 -11.12
C GLY A 280 -0.28 -0.70 -11.49
N VAL A 281 -1.53 -0.21 -11.43
CA VAL A 281 -1.83 1.18 -11.77
C VAL A 281 -1.40 2.12 -10.65
N HIS A 282 -1.02 3.33 -11.03
CA HIS A 282 -0.86 4.45 -10.12
C HIS A 282 -1.91 5.52 -10.44
N VAL A 283 -2.71 5.91 -9.45
CA VAL A 283 -3.76 6.93 -9.59
C VAL A 283 -3.56 8.00 -8.53
N MET A 284 -3.42 9.25 -8.97
CA MET A 284 -3.22 10.41 -8.09
C MET A 284 -4.20 11.53 -8.41
N GLY A 285 -4.31 12.53 -7.54
CA GLY A 285 -5.13 13.72 -7.74
C GLY A 285 -6.47 13.64 -7.01
N GLN A 286 -7.56 14.09 -7.64
CA GLN A 286 -8.87 14.13 -7.00
C GLN A 286 -9.99 13.59 -7.89
N PHE A 287 -10.91 12.83 -7.29
CA PHE A 287 -12.15 12.32 -7.89
C PHE A 287 -11.94 11.68 -9.26
N GLY A 288 -11.34 10.50 -9.30
CA GLY A 288 -11.10 9.80 -10.57
C GLY A 288 -10.65 8.36 -10.40
N ALA A 289 -10.69 7.59 -11.49
CA ALA A 289 -10.36 6.18 -11.45
C ALA A 289 -9.56 5.74 -12.67
N ALA A 290 -8.71 4.73 -12.50
CA ALA A 290 -8.09 4.04 -13.62
C ALA A 290 -9.16 3.38 -14.50
N ASN A 291 -9.01 3.48 -15.82
CA ASN A 291 -10.10 3.15 -16.74
C ASN A 291 -9.68 2.51 -18.07
N GLU A 292 -8.44 2.05 -18.23
CA GLU A 292 -8.00 1.53 -19.53
C GLU A 292 -7.07 0.31 -19.46
N LEU A 293 -5.83 0.46 -18.99
CA LEU A 293 -4.83 -0.60 -19.01
C LEU A 293 -4.18 -0.78 -17.62
N PRO A 294 -3.80 -2.00 -17.25
CA PRO A 294 -2.94 -2.24 -16.10
C PRO A 294 -1.55 -1.60 -16.31
N TYR A 295 -0.78 -1.47 -15.23
CA TYR A 295 0.57 -0.92 -15.21
C TYR A 295 0.66 0.46 -15.87
N SER A 296 -0.36 1.29 -15.64
CA SER A 296 -0.52 2.61 -16.26
C SER A 296 -0.67 3.70 -15.19
N TRP A 297 -0.35 4.93 -15.56
CA TRP A 297 -0.42 6.11 -14.70
C TRP A 297 -1.62 6.99 -15.05
N TYR A 298 -2.36 7.45 -14.05
CA TYR A 298 -3.59 8.22 -14.19
C TYR A 298 -3.58 9.47 -13.29
N LEU A 299 -3.81 10.64 -13.87
CA LEU A 299 -4.01 11.90 -13.13
C LEU A 299 -5.49 12.24 -13.05
N ALA A 300 -6.09 12.04 -11.89
CA ALA A 300 -7.47 12.40 -11.58
C ALA A 300 -7.64 13.90 -11.34
N ASN A 301 -8.69 14.45 -11.92
CA ASN A 301 -9.07 15.87 -11.75
C ASN A 301 -10.58 16.07 -11.88
N GLY A 302 -11.37 15.18 -11.27
CA GLY A 302 -12.81 15.38 -11.11
C GLY A 302 -13.11 16.46 -10.07
N THR A 303 -14.35 16.92 -10.03
CA THR A 303 -14.77 18.00 -9.13
C THR A 303 -15.47 17.51 -7.87
N ASN A 304 -16.10 16.33 -7.92
CA ASN A 304 -16.69 15.63 -6.78
C ASN A 304 -16.99 14.17 -7.16
N ALA A 305 -17.51 13.38 -6.21
CA ALA A 305 -17.81 11.96 -6.40
C ALA A 305 -18.82 11.66 -7.53
N SER A 306 -19.72 12.59 -7.85
CA SER A 306 -20.70 12.45 -8.93
C SER A 306 -20.15 12.88 -10.30
N THR A 307 -19.00 13.55 -10.33
CA THR A 307 -18.35 14.07 -11.54
C THR A 307 -16.86 13.72 -11.54
N PRO A 308 -16.51 12.42 -11.56
CA PRO A 308 -15.12 11.99 -11.63
C PRO A 308 -14.52 12.32 -13.00
N GLY A 309 -13.20 12.49 -13.06
CA GLY A 309 -12.50 12.84 -14.29
C GLY A 309 -11.01 12.58 -14.24
N LEU A 310 -10.39 12.49 -15.42
CA LEU A 310 -8.95 12.39 -15.60
C LEU A 310 -8.48 13.60 -16.43
N ALA A 311 -7.37 14.23 -16.04
CA ALA A 311 -6.73 15.27 -16.85
C ALA A 311 -5.70 14.69 -17.82
N ALA A 312 -5.05 13.58 -17.44
CA ALA A 312 -4.03 12.92 -18.23
C ALA A 312 -3.87 11.44 -17.85
N LYS A 313 -3.35 10.64 -18.79
CA LYS A 313 -2.88 9.27 -18.53
C LYS A 313 -1.73 8.86 -19.44
N ILE A 314 -0.85 8.02 -18.89
CA ILE A 314 0.23 7.35 -19.61
C ILE A 314 -0.01 5.86 -19.48
N LEU A 315 -0.21 5.20 -20.62
CA LEU A 315 -0.62 3.80 -20.68
C LEU A 315 0.59 2.87 -20.83
N SER A 316 0.47 1.63 -20.37
CA SER A 316 1.52 0.60 -20.46
C SER A 316 1.93 0.24 -21.90
N ASN A 317 1.09 0.57 -22.89
CA ASN A 317 1.45 0.45 -24.31
C ASN A 317 2.27 1.63 -24.86
N GLY A 318 2.52 2.67 -24.05
CA GLY A 318 3.27 3.87 -24.41
C GLY A 318 2.40 5.05 -24.88
N ASN A 319 1.08 4.87 -24.99
CA ASN A 319 0.19 5.94 -25.40
C ASN A 319 0.02 6.98 -24.28
N VAL A 320 0.07 8.26 -24.65
CA VAL A 320 -0.18 9.39 -23.76
C VAL A 320 -1.47 10.08 -24.20
N LYS A 321 -2.39 10.33 -23.26
CA LYS A 321 -3.64 11.07 -23.50
C LYS A 321 -3.73 12.22 -22.50
N ILE A 322 -3.93 13.45 -22.98
CA ILE A 322 -3.96 14.68 -22.17
C ILE A 322 -5.10 15.55 -22.70
N ASP A 323 -5.98 16.03 -21.82
CA ASP A 323 -7.09 16.93 -22.18
C ASP A 323 -6.64 18.39 -22.38
N GLY A 324 -5.50 18.74 -21.77
CA GLY A 324 -4.85 20.04 -21.90
C GLY A 324 -3.82 20.13 -23.05
N THR A 325 -2.85 21.02 -22.91
CA THR A 325 -1.80 21.25 -23.91
C THR A 325 -0.43 20.80 -23.41
N VAL A 326 0.43 20.38 -24.35
CA VAL A 326 1.87 20.25 -24.13
C VAL A 326 2.52 21.52 -24.64
N THR A 327 3.32 22.19 -23.81
CA THR A 327 3.98 23.46 -24.14
C THR A 327 5.49 23.34 -24.06
N THR A 328 6.18 23.93 -25.04
CA THR A 328 7.65 23.88 -25.18
C THR A 328 8.15 25.18 -25.80
N PRO A 329 9.36 25.67 -25.47
CA PRO A 329 9.94 26.87 -26.08
C PRO A 329 10.47 26.63 -27.51
N ALA A 330 10.57 25.38 -27.96
CA ALA A 330 10.89 25.04 -29.35
C ALA A 330 9.68 25.26 -30.26
N ALA A 331 9.89 25.43 -31.56
CA ALA A 331 8.86 25.96 -32.46
C ALA A 331 8.54 25.09 -33.69
N ASP A 332 9.25 23.99 -33.90
CA ASP A 332 9.13 23.17 -35.10
C ASP A 332 8.76 21.71 -34.82
N TYR A 333 8.04 21.12 -35.77
CA TYR A 333 7.73 19.71 -35.83
C TYR A 333 8.72 19.06 -36.79
N ALA A 334 9.45 18.04 -36.30
CA ALA A 334 10.46 17.36 -37.09
C ALA A 334 10.27 15.84 -37.08
N GLU A 335 10.78 15.21 -38.12
CA GLU A 335 10.95 13.77 -38.22
C GLU A 335 12.42 13.44 -38.49
N MET A 336 12.87 12.28 -38.03
CA MET A 336 14.22 11.80 -38.30
C MET A 336 14.28 11.16 -39.68
N PHE A 337 15.26 11.56 -40.49
CA PHE A 337 15.53 10.97 -41.81
C PHE A 337 16.98 10.51 -41.93
N GLU A 338 17.21 9.47 -42.73
CA GLU A 338 18.54 8.96 -43.04
C GLU A 338 19.16 9.75 -44.21
N THR A 339 20.42 10.13 -44.09
CA THR A 339 21.16 10.85 -45.15
C THR A 339 21.64 9.88 -46.23
N ILE A 340 21.63 10.32 -47.49
CA ILE A 340 21.93 9.44 -48.63
C ILE A 340 23.39 8.96 -48.67
N ASP A 341 24.31 9.77 -48.15
CA ASP A 341 25.75 9.53 -48.12
C ASP A 341 26.24 8.96 -46.78
N GLY A 342 25.35 8.85 -45.78
CA GLY A 342 25.68 8.38 -44.44
C GLY A 342 26.39 9.41 -43.56
N TYR A 343 26.51 10.66 -44.01
CA TYR A 343 27.15 11.73 -43.24
C TYR A 343 26.09 12.69 -42.67
N PRO A 344 26.34 13.30 -41.50
CA PRO A 344 25.39 14.24 -40.90
C PRO A 344 25.32 15.53 -41.74
N ILE A 345 24.11 16.05 -41.94
CA ILE A 345 23.91 17.40 -42.48
C ILE A 345 23.82 18.36 -41.30
N GLU A 346 24.68 19.37 -41.30
CA GLU A 346 24.68 20.47 -40.35
C GLU A 346 23.31 21.18 -40.29
N PHE A 347 22.99 21.85 -39.19
CA PHE A 347 21.70 22.50 -39.01
C PHE A 347 21.51 23.72 -39.93
N GLY A 348 20.27 23.98 -40.33
CA GLY A 348 19.85 25.14 -41.10
C GLY A 348 20.04 25.03 -42.62
N TYR A 349 20.23 23.83 -43.16
CA TYR A 349 20.20 23.57 -44.60
C TYR A 349 18.80 23.15 -45.04
N PHE A 350 18.37 23.60 -46.21
CA PHE A 350 17.21 23.01 -46.89
C PHE A 350 17.57 21.60 -47.36
N VAL A 351 16.64 20.67 -47.17
CA VAL A 351 16.80 19.27 -47.56
C VAL A 351 15.67 18.82 -48.49
N THR A 352 15.99 17.88 -49.37
CA THR A 352 15.04 17.23 -50.27
C THR A 352 15.18 15.71 -50.18
N LEU A 353 14.21 15.01 -50.77
CA LEU A 353 14.20 13.55 -50.86
C LEU A 353 14.89 13.08 -52.14
N GLU A 354 15.75 12.09 -51.98
CA GLU A 354 16.22 11.25 -53.08
C GLU A 354 15.94 9.79 -52.71
N LYS A 355 14.91 9.22 -53.35
CA LYS A 355 14.26 7.97 -52.92
C LYS A 355 13.68 8.12 -51.50
N ASP A 356 14.12 7.29 -50.56
CA ASP A 356 13.71 7.24 -49.16
C ASP A 356 14.70 7.95 -48.21
N LYS A 357 15.74 8.59 -48.75
CA LYS A 357 16.79 9.28 -48.00
C LYS A 357 16.82 10.78 -48.28
N VAL A 358 17.51 11.52 -47.42
CA VAL A 358 17.64 12.98 -47.56
C VAL A 358 19.03 13.41 -48.03
N ARG A 359 19.05 14.50 -48.78
CA ARG A 359 20.26 15.26 -49.13
C ARG A 359 19.99 16.75 -49.06
N ILE A 360 21.05 17.55 -49.10
CA ILE A 360 20.93 19.01 -49.25
C ILE A 360 20.20 19.32 -50.56
N ALA A 361 19.18 20.18 -50.47
CA ALA A 361 18.39 20.63 -51.60
C ALA A 361 19.14 21.69 -52.41
N THR A 362 18.77 21.83 -53.67
CA THR A 362 19.29 22.84 -54.59
C THR A 362 18.15 23.65 -55.18
N GLY A 363 18.45 24.80 -55.80
CA GLY A 363 17.45 25.60 -56.51
C GLY A 363 16.83 24.94 -57.76
N GLN A 364 17.24 23.72 -58.12
CA GLN A 364 16.65 22.92 -59.20
C GLN A 364 15.69 21.85 -58.67
N ASP A 365 15.60 21.65 -57.36
CA ASP A 365 14.71 20.65 -56.78
C ASP A 365 13.27 21.19 -56.71
N ASP A 366 12.34 20.44 -57.30
CA ASP A 366 10.92 20.81 -57.35
C ASP A 366 10.22 20.59 -56.01
N TYR A 367 10.83 19.82 -55.10
CA TYR A 367 10.29 19.50 -53.80
C TYR A 367 11.33 19.74 -52.71
N ILE A 368 10.95 20.48 -51.68
CA ILE A 368 11.75 20.71 -50.49
C ILE A 368 11.03 20.05 -49.32
N LEU A 369 11.69 19.05 -48.73
CA LEU A 369 11.12 18.28 -47.62
C LEU A 369 11.05 19.13 -46.35
N GLY A 370 12.14 19.82 -46.03
CA GLY A 370 12.31 20.47 -44.73
C GLY A 370 13.62 21.22 -44.58
N ILE A 371 13.91 21.60 -43.34
CA ILE A 371 15.19 22.19 -42.93
C ILE A 371 15.81 21.34 -41.83
N SER A 372 17.11 21.06 -41.89
CA SER A 372 17.82 20.35 -40.81
C SER A 372 17.69 21.12 -39.48
N SER A 373 16.99 20.53 -38.50
CA SER A 373 16.59 21.18 -37.25
C SER A 373 17.50 20.78 -36.09
N ALA A 374 17.89 21.77 -35.28
CA ALA A 374 18.73 21.56 -34.10
C ALA A 374 17.91 21.27 -32.82
N LYS A 375 16.68 21.78 -32.74
CA LYS A 375 15.90 21.77 -31.49
C LYS A 375 14.39 21.68 -31.79
N PRO A 376 13.92 20.53 -32.30
CA PRO A 376 12.50 20.34 -32.56
C PRO A 376 11.67 20.36 -31.28
N ALA A 377 10.45 20.91 -31.37
CA ALA A 377 9.43 20.85 -30.33
C ALA A 377 8.87 19.43 -30.19
N PHE A 378 8.70 18.76 -31.32
CA PHE A 378 8.30 17.37 -31.43
C PHE A 378 9.21 16.67 -32.43
N LEU A 379 9.79 15.55 -32.04
CA LEU A 379 10.65 14.73 -32.89
C LEU A 379 10.01 13.35 -33.06
N ALA A 380 9.53 13.07 -34.26
CA ALA A 380 8.95 11.79 -34.62
C ALA A 380 9.98 10.87 -35.32
N ASP A 381 9.66 9.58 -35.33
CA ASP A 381 10.47 8.49 -35.88
C ASP A 381 11.92 8.43 -35.34
N SER A 382 12.15 8.83 -34.08
CA SER A 382 13.48 8.84 -33.44
C SER A 382 13.93 7.49 -32.87
N GLY A 383 12.98 6.65 -32.47
CA GLY A 383 13.27 5.33 -31.93
C GLY A 383 14.02 5.33 -30.58
N GLU A 384 13.86 6.35 -29.74
CA GLU A 384 14.70 6.53 -28.53
C GLU A 384 14.71 5.35 -27.54
N LEU A 385 13.58 4.67 -27.35
CA LEU A 385 13.41 3.74 -26.22
C LEU A 385 13.78 2.29 -26.52
N ARG A 386 13.84 1.90 -27.81
CA ARG A 386 14.09 0.52 -28.23
C ARG A 386 14.30 0.42 -29.73
N TRP A 387 14.84 -0.73 -30.15
CA TRP A 387 14.89 -1.11 -31.55
C TRP A 387 13.49 -1.07 -32.17
N LYS A 388 13.36 -0.37 -33.30
CA LYS A 388 12.07 -0.12 -33.98
C LYS A 388 11.27 -1.40 -34.21
N ASN A 389 11.96 -2.48 -34.59
CA ASN A 389 11.35 -3.77 -34.93
C ASN A 389 11.45 -4.81 -33.80
N LYS A 390 11.62 -4.39 -32.53
CA LYS A 390 11.67 -5.31 -31.39
C LYS A 390 10.37 -6.12 -31.24
N TYR A 391 9.23 -5.49 -31.55
CA TYR A 391 7.92 -6.14 -31.48
C TYR A 391 7.32 -6.30 -32.86
N LEU A 392 6.53 -7.36 -33.01
CA LEU A 392 5.84 -7.65 -34.26
C LEU A 392 4.68 -6.66 -34.45
N THR A 393 4.56 -6.12 -35.65
CA THR A 393 3.51 -5.16 -36.01
C THR A 393 2.64 -5.68 -37.15
N THR A 394 1.43 -5.15 -37.27
CA THR A 394 0.57 -5.33 -38.46
C THR A 394 1.19 -4.63 -39.68
N GLU A 395 0.59 -4.85 -40.85
CA GLU A 395 0.97 -4.14 -42.10
C GLU A 395 0.83 -2.60 -42.01
N TRP A 396 0.07 -2.10 -41.02
CA TRP A 396 -0.14 -0.68 -40.76
C TRP A 396 0.68 -0.14 -39.58
N GLY A 397 1.57 -0.95 -39.00
CA GLY A 397 2.49 -0.53 -37.94
C GLY A 397 1.95 -0.64 -36.51
N GLU A 398 0.77 -1.23 -36.30
CA GLU A 398 0.22 -1.47 -34.96
C GLU A 398 0.90 -2.66 -34.31
N ILE A 399 1.35 -2.51 -33.05
CA ILE A 399 1.99 -3.60 -32.31
C ILE A 399 0.97 -4.70 -31.98
N LEU A 400 1.34 -5.95 -32.23
CA LEU A 400 0.54 -7.10 -31.82
C LEU A 400 0.80 -7.44 -30.34
N TYR A 401 -0.28 -7.80 -29.64
CA TYR A 401 -0.23 -8.20 -28.24
C TYR A 401 -0.81 -9.59 -28.05
N GLU A 402 -0.29 -10.31 -27.06
CA GLU A 402 -0.78 -11.61 -26.62
C GLU A 402 -1.07 -11.60 -25.11
N ASN A 403 -2.03 -12.43 -24.70
CA ASN A 403 -2.34 -12.67 -23.29
C ASN A 403 -1.55 -13.87 -22.79
N ILE A 404 -0.73 -13.67 -21.76
CA ILE A 404 0.03 -14.72 -21.11
C ILE A 404 -0.49 -14.91 -19.69
N THR A 405 -0.89 -16.14 -19.35
CA THR A 405 -1.25 -16.50 -17.99
C THR A 405 -0.01 -16.94 -17.23
N LEU A 406 0.36 -16.19 -16.19
CA LEU A 406 1.45 -16.51 -15.29
C LEU A 406 0.91 -17.30 -14.08
N PRO A 407 1.52 -18.43 -13.73
CA PRO A 407 1.14 -19.18 -12.53
C PRO A 407 1.47 -18.40 -11.26
N SER A 408 0.88 -18.81 -10.14
CA SER A 408 1.25 -18.29 -8.84
C SER A 408 2.73 -18.57 -8.55
N VAL A 409 3.42 -17.59 -7.97
CA VAL A 409 4.76 -17.78 -7.38
C VAL A 409 4.57 -18.17 -5.93
N LEU A 410 5.26 -19.24 -5.51
CA LEU A 410 5.22 -19.74 -4.14
C LEU A 410 6.57 -19.48 -3.45
N ASP A 411 6.55 -19.26 -2.15
CA ASP A 411 7.76 -19.29 -1.32
C ASP A 411 8.27 -20.72 -1.09
N ALA A 412 9.39 -20.84 -0.37
CA ALA A 412 9.99 -22.14 -0.02
C ALA A 412 9.08 -23.04 0.84
N THR A 413 8.03 -22.48 1.44
CA THR A 413 7.06 -23.16 2.29
C THR A 413 5.73 -23.45 1.60
N GLY A 414 5.55 -23.03 0.34
CA GLY A 414 4.36 -23.27 -0.47
C GLY A 414 3.28 -22.18 -0.40
N ASN A 415 3.53 -21.05 0.29
CA ASN A 415 2.57 -19.95 0.34
C ASN A 415 2.65 -19.11 -0.94
N VAL A 416 1.50 -18.59 -1.39
CA VAL A 416 1.46 -17.70 -2.54
C VAL A 416 2.10 -16.37 -2.18
N VAL A 417 3.23 -16.05 -2.83
CA VAL A 417 3.90 -14.74 -2.74
C VAL A 417 3.58 -13.85 -3.94
N VAL A 418 3.06 -14.42 -5.02
CA VAL A 418 2.48 -13.67 -6.13
C VAL A 418 1.30 -14.48 -6.68
N PRO A 419 0.07 -13.94 -6.72
CA PRO A 419 -1.08 -14.68 -7.25
C PRO A 419 -0.98 -14.91 -8.76
N LYS A 420 -1.74 -15.90 -9.23
CA LYS A 420 -1.90 -16.19 -10.67
C LYS A 420 -2.53 -14.98 -11.35
N ARG A 421 -2.00 -14.58 -12.50
CA ARG A 421 -2.50 -13.41 -13.25
C ARG A 421 -2.38 -13.61 -14.75
N THR A 422 -3.05 -12.75 -15.50
CA THR A 422 -2.95 -12.69 -16.95
C THR A 422 -2.37 -11.33 -17.33
N GLU A 423 -1.28 -11.35 -18.09
CA GLU A 423 -0.62 -10.14 -18.57
C GLU A 423 -0.78 -10.01 -20.08
N LEU A 424 -1.11 -8.80 -20.54
CA LEU A 424 -1.06 -8.44 -21.95
C LEU A 424 0.36 -7.97 -22.28
N ARG A 425 1.05 -8.67 -23.19
CA ARG A 425 2.43 -8.32 -23.58
C ARG A 425 2.56 -8.17 -25.08
N PRO A 426 3.46 -7.28 -25.56
CA PRO A 426 3.74 -7.17 -26.98
C PRO A 426 4.47 -8.43 -27.47
N VAL A 427 4.09 -8.91 -28.65
CA VAL A 427 4.70 -10.09 -29.28
C VAL A 427 6.10 -9.72 -29.77
N ILE A 428 7.12 -10.45 -29.33
CA ILE A 428 8.51 -10.24 -29.74
C ILE A 428 8.67 -10.63 -31.22
N ASN A 429 9.34 -9.79 -31.99
CA ASN A 429 9.69 -10.12 -33.37
C ASN A 429 10.75 -11.25 -33.36
N PRO A 430 10.53 -12.40 -34.03
CA PRO A 430 11.50 -13.50 -34.09
C PRO A 430 12.87 -13.12 -34.69
N GLU A 431 12.92 -12.04 -35.49
CA GLU A 431 14.16 -11.52 -36.06
C GLU A 431 14.94 -10.61 -35.09
N TRP A 432 14.38 -10.32 -33.90
CA TRP A 432 15.07 -9.54 -32.88
C TRP A 432 16.11 -10.36 -32.14
N ASP A 433 17.34 -9.84 -32.12
CA ASP A 433 18.46 -10.38 -31.37
C ASP A 433 18.72 -9.54 -30.12
N ALA A 434 18.63 -10.17 -28.95
CA ALA A 434 18.87 -9.55 -27.66
C ALA A 434 20.36 -9.28 -27.37
N ALA A 435 21.29 -9.91 -28.11
CA ALA A 435 22.73 -9.72 -27.93
C ALA A 435 23.27 -8.45 -28.59
N LEU A 436 22.52 -7.87 -29.54
CA LEU A 436 22.90 -6.64 -30.22
C LEU A 436 22.53 -5.41 -29.38
N GLU A 437 23.53 -4.57 -29.09
CA GLU A 437 23.30 -3.28 -28.44
C GLU A 437 22.53 -2.34 -29.38
N TYR A 438 21.43 -1.78 -28.90
CA TYR A 438 20.63 -0.84 -29.69
C TYR A 438 21.15 0.58 -29.54
N GLN A 439 21.49 1.21 -30.67
CA GLN A 439 21.76 2.64 -30.74
C GLN A 439 20.56 3.39 -31.31
N PRO A 440 19.95 4.34 -30.56
CA PRO A 440 18.84 5.14 -31.05
C PRO A 440 19.28 6.03 -32.21
N ARG A 441 18.34 6.42 -33.07
CA ARG A 441 18.66 7.17 -34.30
C ARG A 441 19.33 8.50 -34.00
N SER A 442 18.94 9.15 -32.91
CA SER A 442 19.54 10.40 -32.41
C SER A 442 21.04 10.28 -32.10
N SER A 443 21.56 9.07 -31.88
CA SER A 443 22.97 8.79 -31.64
C SER A 443 23.77 8.40 -32.89
N ARG A 444 23.10 8.25 -34.03
CA ARG A 444 23.71 7.77 -35.28
C ARG A 444 23.93 8.92 -36.26
N PRO A 445 25.16 9.10 -36.79
CA PRO A 445 25.51 10.27 -37.60
C PRO A 445 24.75 10.36 -38.92
N GLU A 446 24.28 9.23 -39.46
CA GLU A 446 23.51 9.18 -40.69
C GLU A 446 22.03 9.58 -40.50
N TRP A 447 21.57 9.84 -39.27
CA TRP A 447 20.20 10.27 -38.99
C TRP A 447 20.14 11.71 -38.48
N ILE A 448 19.29 12.51 -39.11
CA ILE A 448 19.13 13.92 -38.77
C ILE A 448 17.65 14.29 -38.60
N ALA A 449 17.38 15.21 -37.68
CA ALA A 449 16.05 15.78 -37.51
C ALA A 449 15.79 16.80 -38.62
N ILE A 450 14.71 16.61 -39.37
CA ILE A 450 14.27 17.53 -40.42
C ILE A 450 12.99 18.21 -39.95
N GLY A 451 13.07 19.53 -39.73
CA GLY A 451 11.92 20.37 -39.45
C GLY A 451 11.02 20.48 -40.67
N LEU A 452 9.82 19.91 -40.57
CA LEU A 452 8.81 19.85 -41.63
C LEU A 452 7.82 21.02 -41.55
N LEU A 453 7.72 21.64 -40.38
CA LEU A 453 6.80 22.73 -40.10
C LEU A 453 7.31 23.56 -38.92
N GLY A 454 7.19 24.88 -39.01
CA GLY A 454 7.38 25.77 -37.86
C GLY A 454 8.34 26.91 -38.12
N LYS A 455 8.83 27.54 -37.03
CA LYS A 455 9.80 28.63 -37.11
C LYS A 455 11.21 28.05 -37.03
N LEU A 456 11.92 28.02 -38.15
CA LEU A 456 13.21 27.35 -38.28
C LEU A 456 14.31 28.35 -38.63
N LEU A 457 15.47 28.16 -38.00
CA LEU A 457 16.68 28.89 -38.36
C LEU A 457 17.30 28.27 -39.60
N VAL A 458 17.65 29.12 -40.56
CA VAL A 458 18.18 28.73 -41.87
C VAL A 458 19.43 29.53 -42.14
N ARG A 459 20.43 28.88 -42.73
CA ARG A 459 21.63 29.53 -43.27
C ARG A 459 21.25 30.34 -44.49
N ASP A 460 21.75 31.55 -44.64
CA ASP A 460 21.45 32.39 -45.81
C ASP A 460 22.70 32.99 -46.45
N ASP A 461 22.60 33.31 -47.73
CA ASP A 461 23.68 33.95 -48.51
C ASP A 461 23.80 35.47 -48.29
N GLY A 462 23.01 36.02 -47.37
CA GLY A 462 22.94 37.45 -47.05
C GLY A 462 21.96 38.26 -47.91
N SER A 463 21.36 37.66 -48.95
CA SER A 463 20.42 38.37 -49.84
C SER A 463 18.98 38.44 -49.29
N CYS A 464 18.64 37.58 -48.32
CA CYS A 464 17.29 37.47 -47.81
C CYS A 464 16.87 38.71 -47.01
N GLU A 465 15.64 39.19 -47.21
CA GLU A 465 15.11 40.37 -46.53
C GLU A 465 13.97 39.97 -45.60
N VAL A 466 13.93 40.55 -44.39
CA VAL A 466 12.80 40.40 -43.46
C VAL A 466 11.52 40.86 -44.17
N ASN A 467 10.44 40.10 -44.03
CA ASN A 467 9.19 40.26 -44.78
C ASN A 467 9.24 39.87 -46.26
N GLY A 468 10.38 39.43 -46.77
CA GLY A 468 10.52 38.82 -48.10
C GLY A 468 10.30 37.31 -48.09
N TYR A 469 10.64 36.68 -49.21
CA TYR A 469 10.64 35.23 -49.38
C TYR A 469 12.03 34.71 -49.74
N CYS A 470 12.28 33.45 -49.42
CA CYS A 470 13.51 32.76 -49.77
C CYS A 470 13.26 31.36 -50.30
N MET A 471 14.20 30.87 -51.10
CA MET A 471 14.29 29.51 -51.62
C MET A 471 15.74 29.02 -51.47
N PRO A 472 16.00 27.70 -51.50
CA PRO A 472 17.38 27.20 -51.55
C PRO A 472 18.09 27.65 -52.82
N ASN A 473 19.35 28.05 -52.68
CA ASN A 473 20.27 28.22 -53.80
C ASN A 473 20.97 26.89 -54.15
N GLY A 474 22.03 26.93 -54.95
CA GLY A 474 22.81 25.73 -55.32
C GLY A 474 23.55 25.04 -54.16
N GLU A 475 23.68 25.71 -53.01
CA GLU A 475 24.34 25.19 -51.81
C GLU A 475 23.33 24.75 -50.73
N GLY A 476 22.02 24.83 -51.01
CA GLY A 476 20.95 24.49 -50.07
C GLY A 476 20.80 25.45 -48.90
N ILE A 477 21.33 26.67 -49.03
CA ILE A 477 21.09 27.78 -48.11
C ILE A 477 20.07 28.76 -48.72
N ALA A 478 19.44 29.57 -47.88
CA ALA A 478 18.44 30.54 -48.32
C ALA A 478 19.04 31.65 -49.19
N THR A 479 18.40 31.89 -50.33
CA THR A 479 18.61 33.05 -51.20
C THR A 479 17.30 33.78 -51.46
N LYS A 480 17.38 35.09 -51.74
CA LYS A 480 16.22 35.94 -52.00
C LYS A 480 15.42 35.40 -53.18
N ALA A 481 14.12 35.23 -52.96
CA ALA A 481 13.20 34.77 -53.98
C ALA A 481 11.94 35.63 -54.00
N LYS A 482 11.19 35.57 -55.11
CA LYS A 482 9.88 36.24 -55.23
C LYS A 482 8.77 35.48 -54.52
N GLN A 483 8.98 34.18 -54.30
CA GLN A 483 8.07 33.23 -53.68
C GLN A 483 8.88 32.22 -52.86
N GLY A 484 8.23 31.45 -52.00
CA GLY A 484 8.93 30.46 -51.14
C GLY A 484 8.57 30.62 -49.67
N TYR A 485 9.58 30.48 -48.80
CA TYR A 485 9.42 30.53 -47.36
C TYR A 485 9.54 31.96 -46.83
N ARG A 486 8.60 32.33 -45.96
CA ARG A 486 8.53 33.69 -45.41
C ARG A 486 9.68 33.92 -44.44
N VAL A 487 10.45 34.98 -44.67
CA VAL A 487 11.51 35.42 -43.75
C VAL A 487 10.88 36.25 -42.63
N LEU A 488 10.96 35.74 -41.40
CA LEU A 488 10.37 36.37 -40.21
C LEU A 488 11.35 37.34 -39.54
N ASN A 489 12.63 36.97 -39.47
CA ASN A 489 13.64 37.76 -38.81
C ASN A 489 15.04 37.44 -39.35
N ARG A 490 15.99 38.36 -39.22
CA ARG A 490 17.42 38.10 -39.41
C ARG A 490 18.07 37.95 -38.04
N THR A 491 18.64 36.78 -37.77
CA THR A 491 19.22 36.45 -36.46
C THR A 491 20.74 36.54 -36.45
N GLY A 492 21.38 36.59 -37.63
CA GLY A 492 22.81 36.79 -37.78
C GLY A 492 23.18 37.28 -39.19
N ILE A 493 24.49 37.40 -39.45
CA ILE A 493 25.00 37.87 -40.75
C ILE A 493 24.59 36.92 -41.90
N ASN A 494 24.65 35.61 -41.65
CA ASN A 494 24.31 34.53 -42.59
C ASN A 494 23.26 33.56 -42.00
N GLN A 495 22.36 34.09 -41.17
CA GLN A 495 21.29 33.30 -40.55
C GLN A 495 20.00 34.10 -40.47
N ILE A 496 18.92 33.45 -40.90
CA ILE A 496 17.56 33.99 -40.84
C ILE A 496 16.63 33.01 -40.11
N LEU A 497 15.55 33.55 -39.58
CA LEU A 497 14.42 32.77 -39.08
C LEU A 497 13.33 32.79 -40.16
N VAL A 498 12.92 31.61 -40.62
CA VAL A 498 11.84 31.46 -41.60
C VAL A 498 10.63 30.79 -40.96
N LEU A 499 9.45 31.08 -41.49
CA LEU A 499 8.28 30.23 -41.30
C LEU A 499 8.28 29.17 -42.40
N PHE A 500 8.63 27.94 -42.04
CA PHE A 500 8.62 26.81 -42.96
C PHE A 500 7.27 26.10 -42.92
N ASN A 501 6.76 25.73 -44.10
CA ASN A 501 5.58 24.91 -44.33
C ASN A 501 5.81 24.06 -45.59
N SER A 502 5.16 22.91 -45.72
CA SER A 502 5.42 21.97 -46.83
C SER A 502 5.00 22.48 -48.21
N VAL A 503 4.30 23.61 -48.30
CA VAL A 503 3.88 24.23 -49.56
C VAL A 503 4.37 25.68 -49.59
N PRO A 504 5.32 26.04 -50.46
CA PRO A 504 5.74 27.43 -50.60
C PRO A 504 4.54 28.29 -51.01
N VAL A 505 4.31 29.39 -50.30
CA VAL A 505 3.21 30.31 -50.60
C VAL A 505 3.44 30.88 -52.01
N ASN A 506 2.41 30.79 -52.87
CA ASN A 506 2.37 31.02 -54.33
C ASN A 506 2.81 29.87 -55.25
N SER A 507 2.52 28.62 -54.91
CA SER A 507 2.61 27.50 -55.86
C SER A 507 1.46 27.41 -56.87
N SER A 508 0.61 28.44 -57.04
CA SER A 508 -0.31 28.48 -58.19
C SER A 508 0.55 28.63 -59.44
N ASN A 509 1.01 27.52 -59.99
CA ASN A 509 1.50 27.52 -61.35
C ASN A 509 0.25 27.68 -62.22
N HIS A 510 -0.12 28.93 -62.51
CA HIS A 510 -1.34 29.26 -63.26
C HIS A 510 -1.47 28.42 -64.54
N ILE A 511 -0.33 27.99 -65.09
CA ILE A 511 -0.21 27.09 -66.24
C ILE A 511 -0.70 25.66 -65.93
N GLU A 512 -0.39 25.07 -64.77
CA GLU A 512 -0.90 23.75 -64.38
C GLU A 512 -2.37 23.78 -64.03
N ASP A 513 -2.83 24.80 -63.31
CA ASP A 513 -4.26 24.96 -63.01
C ASP A 513 -5.07 25.17 -64.30
N LEU A 514 -4.53 25.93 -65.26
CA LEU A 514 -5.10 26.06 -66.61
C LEU A 514 -5.10 24.73 -67.38
N LYS A 515 -4.04 23.92 -67.27
CA LYS A 515 -3.99 22.57 -67.88
C LYS A 515 -5.05 21.66 -67.26
N LYS A 516 -5.20 21.69 -65.93
CA LYS A 516 -6.17 20.87 -65.20
C LYS A 516 -7.61 21.25 -65.54
N PHE A 517 -7.90 22.54 -65.64
CA PHE A 517 -9.20 23.02 -66.14
C PHE A 517 -9.43 22.67 -67.61
N ALA A 518 -8.39 22.69 -68.45
CA ALA A 518 -8.51 22.28 -69.85
C ALA A 518 -8.78 20.77 -69.98
N GLU A 519 -8.18 19.95 -69.12
CA GLU A 519 -8.43 18.50 -69.02
C GLU A 519 -9.87 18.21 -68.58
N LEU A 520 -10.33 18.87 -67.51
CA LEU A 520 -11.69 18.72 -66.97
C LEU A 520 -12.75 19.17 -67.99
N LYS A 521 -12.49 20.24 -68.74
CA LYS A 521 -13.32 20.65 -69.87
C LYS A 521 -13.35 19.59 -70.98
N LYS A 522 -12.20 19.04 -71.35
CA LYS A 522 -12.10 17.97 -72.37
C LYS A 522 -12.83 16.68 -71.94
N GLN A 523 -12.87 16.41 -70.65
CA GLN A 523 -13.60 15.29 -70.05
C GLN A 523 -15.10 15.58 -69.82
N GLY A 524 -15.57 16.79 -70.11
CA GLY A 524 -16.99 17.19 -70.01
C GLY A 524 -17.44 17.58 -68.60
N TYR A 525 -16.52 17.71 -67.63
CA TYR A 525 -16.83 18.14 -66.26
C TYR A 525 -16.95 19.66 -66.11
N LEU A 526 -16.53 20.44 -67.12
CA LEU A 526 -16.68 21.88 -67.20
C LEU A 526 -17.32 22.26 -68.53
N THR A 527 -18.34 23.13 -68.48
CA THR A 527 -18.85 23.81 -69.67
C THR A 527 -17.87 24.87 -70.18
N GLU A 528 -18.02 25.31 -71.43
CA GLU A 528 -17.19 26.36 -72.04
C GLU A 528 -17.17 27.65 -71.21
N GLU A 529 -18.32 28.02 -70.62
CA GLU A 529 -18.45 29.24 -69.83
C GLU A 529 -17.83 29.09 -68.44
N GLU A 530 -17.98 27.94 -67.78
CA GLU A 530 -17.33 27.67 -66.48
C GLU A 530 -15.81 27.63 -66.62
N PHE A 531 -15.28 27.01 -67.68
CA PHE A 531 -13.85 27.06 -67.98
C PHE A 531 -13.35 28.49 -68.19
N ARG A 532 -14.12 29.32 -68.90
CA ARG A 532 -13.76 30.72 -69.17
C ARG A 532 -13.75 31.56 -67.89
N ILE A 533 -14.73 31.37 -67.01
CA ILE A 533 -14.81 32.03 -65.70
C ILE A 533 -13.64 31.63 -64.81
N GLU A 534 -13.36 30.33 -64.68
CA GLU A 534 -12.27 29.84 -63.84
C GLU A 534 -10.90 30.25 -64.38
N LYS A 535 -10.68 30.19 -65.70
CA LYS A 535 -9.49 30.75 -66.37
C LYS A 535 -9.30 32.24 -66.06
N GLN A 536 -10.38 33.02 -66.07
CA GLN A 536 -10.31 34.46 -65.87
C GLN A 536 -10.11 34.83 -64.40
N LYS A 537 -10.67 34.06 -63.46
CA LYS A 537 -10.32 34.17 -62.03
C LYS A 537 -8.84 33.89 -61.82
N LEU A 538 -8.33 32.83 -62.45
CA LEU A 538 -6.93 32.45 -62.33
C LEU A 538 -5.97 33.47 -62.96
N LEU A 539 -6.33 34.12 -64.06
CA LEU A 539 -5.50 35.18 -64.66
C LEU A 539 -5.50 36.50 -63.88
N ASN A 540 -6.44 36.66 -62.93
CA ASN A 540 -6.63 37.87 -62.13
C ASN A 540 -6.15 37.73 -60.67
N SER A 541 -5.93 36.50 -60.19
CA SER A 541 -5.19 36.17 -58.96
C SER A 541 -3.69 36.17 -59.21
#